data_AF-O76464-F1
#
_entry.id   AF-O76464-F1
#
_cell.length_a   1.000
_cell.length_b   1.000
_cell.length_c   1.000
_cell.angle_alpha   90.00
_cell.angle_beta   90.00
_cell.angle_gamma   90.00
#
_symmetry.space_group_name_H-M   'P 1'
#
loop_
_entity.id
_entity.type
_entity.pdbx_description
1 polymer ?
#
loop_
_entity_poly.entity_id
_entity_poly.type
_entity_poly.pdbx_seq_one_letter_code
_entity_poly.pdbx_strand_id
1 'polypeptide(L)'
;MSTLVNTTRRSIVIAIHQQLRRMSVQKRKDQSATIAVGQMRSTSDKAANLSQVIELVDRAKSQNACMLFLPECCDFVGESRTQTIELSEGLDGELMAQYRELAKCNKIWISLGGVHERNDQKIFNAHVLLNEKGELAAVYRKLHMFDVTTKEVRLRESDTVTPGYCLERPVSTPVGQIGLQICYDLRFAEPAVLLRKLGANLLTYPSAFTYATGKAHWEILLRARAIETQCFVVAAAQIGWHNQKRQSWGHSMIVSPWGNVLADCSEQELDIGTAEVDLSVLQSLYQTMPCFEHRRNDIYALTAYNLRSKEPTQDRPFATNIVDKRTIFYESEHCFAFTNLRCVVKGHVLVSTKRVTPRLCGLDCAEMADMFTTVCLVQRLLEKIYQTTSATVTVQDGAQAGQTVPHVHFHIMPRRLGDFGHNDQIYVKLDERAEEKPPRTIEERIEEAQIYRKFLTDIS
;
A
#
# COMPACT_ATOMS: atom_id res chain seq x y z
N MET A 1 -54.83 -9.62 36.46
CA MET A 1 -53.38 -9.87 36.42
C MET A 1 -52.79 -9.91 34.99
N SER A 2 -53.47 -10.41 33.95
CA SER A 2 -52.82 -10.57 32.62
C SER A 2 -52.47 -9.26 31.88
N THR A 3 -53.23 -8.17 32.09
CA THR A 3 -52.95 -6.88 31.45
C THR A 3 -51.66 -6.25 31.95
N LEU A 4 -51.42 -6.22 33.27
CA LEU A 4 -50.19 -5.68 33.87
C LEU A 4 -48.93 -6.39 33.39
N VAL A 5 -48.95 -7.73 33.28
CA VAL A 5 -47.80 -8.53 32.82
C VAL A 5 -47.43 -8.20 31.37
N ASN A 6 -48.42 -7.99 30.50
CA ASN A 6 -48.17 -7.62 29.10
C ASN A 6 -47.57 -6.22 28.95
N THR A 7 -48.00 -5.25 29.76
CA THR A 7 -47.43 -3.90 29.73
C THR A 7 -45.98 -3.91 30.17
N THR A 8 -45.64 -4.61 31.26
CA THR A 8 -44.27 -4.71 31.76
C THR A 8 -43.33 -5.40 30.76
N ARG A 9 -43.78 -6.48 30.08
CA ARG A 9 -42.99 -7.12 29.02
C ARG A 9 -42.71 -6.17 27.85
N ARG A 10 -43.70 -5.40 27.38
CA ARG A 10 -43.49 -4.41 26.31
C ARG A 10 -42.49 -3.32 26.73
N SER A 11 -42.58 -2.81 27.95
CA SER A 11 -41.66 -1.80 28.48
C SER A 11 -40.21 -2.30 28.53
N ILE A 12 -40.00 -3.54 28.98
CA ILE A 12 -38.65 -4.15 29.03
C ILE A 12 -38.07 -4.33 27.62
N VAL A 13 -38.87 -4.81 26.66
CA VAL A 13 -38.42 -4.99 25.27
C VAL A 13 -38.04 -3.65 24.63
N ILE A 14 -38.82 -2.59 24.88
CA ILE A 14 -38.51 -1.23 24.38
C ILE A 14 -37.21 -0.70 25.02
N ALA A 15 -37.03 -0.88 26.34
CA ALA A 15 -35.81 -0.46 27.03
C ALA A 15 -34.55 -1.19 26.50
N ILE A 16 -34.64 -2.50 26.28
CA ILE A 16 -33.56 -3.30 25.69
C ILE A 16 -33.25 -2.83 24.26
N HIS A 17 -34.28 -2.59 23.43
CA HIS A 17 -34.08 -2.05 22.08
C HIS A 17 -33.43 -0.67 22.10
N GLN A 18 -33.83 0.21 23.01
CA GLN A 18 -33.21 1.54 23.18
C GLN A 18 -31.76 1.42 23.64
N GLN A 19 -31.45 0.51 24.55
CA GLN A 19 -30.08 0.27 25.03
C GLN A 19 -29.19 -0.30 23.91
N LEU A 20 -29.68 -1.31 23.16
CA LEU A 20 -28.97 -1.86 22.00
C LEU A 20 -28.76 -0.79 20.91
N ARG A 21 -29.74 0.08 20.69
CA ARG A 21 -29.63 1.19 19.73
C ARG A 21 -28.64 2.26 20.21
N ARG A 22 -28.57 2.55 21.52
CA ARG A 22 -27.54 3.43 22.09
C ARG A 22 -26.15 2.81 21.97
N MET A 23 -26.02 1.52 22.25
CA MET A 23 -24.74 0.80 22.10
C MET A 23 -24.29 0.73 20.64
N SER A 24 -25.20 0.52 19.69
CA SER A 24 -24.86 0.53 18.26
C SER A 24 -24.50 1.93 17.75
N VAL A 25 -25.20 2.97 18.20
CA VAL A 25 -24.85 4.36 17.91
C VAL A 25 -23.49 4.73 18.53
N GLN A 26 -23.19 4.29 19.75
CA GLN A 26 -21.90 4.52 20.38
C GLN A 26 -20.78 3.78 19.63
N LYS A 27 -20.99 2.51 19.29
CA LYS A 27 -20.02 1.72 18.50
C LYS A 27 -19.78 2.34 17.12
N ARG A 28 -20.81 2.91 16.48
CA ARG A 28 -20.65 3.69 15.23
C ARG A 28 -19.85 4.96 15.45
N LYS A 29 -20.11 5.71 16.54
CA LYS A 29 -19.29 6.88 16.89
C LYS A 29 -17.82 6.53 17.12
N ASP A 30 -17.54 5.39 17.75
CA ASP A 30 -16.17 4.93 17.99
C ASP A 30 -15.46 4.46 16.69
N GLN A 31 -16.20 4.25 15.59
CA GLN A 31 -15.68 3.84 14.28
C GLN A 31 -15.81 4.93 13.20
N SER A 32 -16.22 6.13 13.60
CA SER A 32 -16.46 7.25 12.70
C SER A 32 -15.51 8.39 13.00
N ALA A 33 -14.96 9.00 11.94
CA ALA A 33 -14.02 10.11 12.05
C ALA A 33 -14.28 11.16 10.97
N THR A 34 -14.18 12.44 11.34
CA THR A 34 -14.24 13.54 10.37
C THR A 34 -12.87 13.73 9.72
N ILE A 35 -12.86 13.82 8.39
CA ILE A 35 -11.69 14.19 7.60
C ILE A 35 -11.95 15.46 6.80
N ALA A 36 -10.86 16.12 6.40
CA ALA A 36 -10.89 17.31 5.56
C ALA A 36 -10.04 17.12 4.29
N VAL A 37 -10.56 17.57 3.15
CA VAL A 37 -9.83 17.68 1.88
C VAL A 37 -9.61 19.16 1.56
N GLY A 38 -8.36 19.56 1.39
CA GLY A 38 -7.99 20.94 1.07
C GLY A 38 -7.94 21.20 -0.44
N GLN A 39 -8.29 22.40 -0.84
CA GLN A 39 -8.10 22.97 -2.18
C GLN A 39 -7.24 24.21 -2.05
N MET A 40 -6.20 24.34 -2.86
CA MET A 40 -5.29 25.49 -2.83
C MET A 40 -4.71 25.78 -4.21
N ARG A 41 -4.03 26.92 -4.34
CA ARG A 41 -3.27 27.27 -5.54
C ARG A 41 -1.82 27.53 -5.20
N SER A 42 -0.98 26.57 -5.53
CA SER A 42 0.47 26.67 -5.28
C SER A 42 1.19 27.38 -6.42
N THR A 43 2.22 28.16 -6.11
CA THR A 43 3.12 28.80 -7.10
C THR A 43 4.56 28.45 -6.77
N SER A 44 5.56 29.10 -7.38
CA SER A 44 6.96 28.93 -6.98
C SER A 44 7.28 29.56 -5.61
N ASP A 45 6.38 30.37 -5.04
CA ASP A 45 6.54 30.98 -3.72
C ASP A 45 6.11 30.01 -2.60
N LYS A 46 7.10 29.31 -2.03
CA LYS A 46 6.91 28.38 -0.91
C LYS A 46 6.29 29.03 0.33
N ALA A 47 6.62 30.29 0.63
CA ALA A 47 6.11 30.95 1.83
C ALA A 47 4.63 31.27 1.69
N ALA A 48 4.20 31.70 0.50
CA ALA A 48 2.79 31.90 0.20
C ALA A 48 2.01 30.57 0.21
N ASN A 49 2.60 29.49 -0.31
CA ASN A 49 1.97 28.16 -0.30
C ASN A 49 1.84 27.61 1.12
N LEU A 50 2.89 27.74 1.95
CA LEU A 50 2.84 27.36 3.36
C LEU A 50 1.76 28.16 4.11
N SER A 51 1.62 29.45 3.82
CA SER A 51 0.58 30.28 4.44
C SER A 51 -0.84 29.75 4.15
N GLN A 52 -1.09 29.30 2.91
CA GLN A 52 -2.34 28.62 2.55
C GLN A 52 -2.52 27.30 3.31
N VAL A 53 -1.45 26.50 3.46
CA VAL A 53 -1.49 25.24 4.22
C VAL A 53 -1.83 25.49 5.69
N ILE A 54 -1.26 26.53 6.31
CA ILE A 54 -1.57 26.93 7.69
C ILE A 54 -3.07 27.22 7.83
N GLU A 55 -3.63 28.04 6.93
CA GLU A 55 -5.06 28.35 6.96
C GLU A 55 -5.93 27.10 6.79
N LEU A 56 -5.56 26.18 5.88
CA LEU A 56 -6.28 24.92 5.71
C LEU A 56 -6.21 24.02 6.94
N VAL A 57 -5.08 23.99 7.65
CA VAL A 57 -4.94 23.29 8.94
C VAL A 57 -5.89 23.89 9.98
N ASP A 58 -5.91 25.21 10.12
CA ASP A 58 -6.78 25.91 11.06
C ASP A 58 -8.26 25.66 10.75
N ARG A 59 -8.65 25.75 9.47
CA ARG A 59 -10.01 25.43 9.01
C ARG A 59 -10.37 23.97 9.29
N ALA A 60 -9.47 23.02 9.01
CA ALA A 60 -9.70 21.60 9.30
C ALA A 60 -9.95 21.36 10.80
N LYS A 61 -9.14 21.99 11.66
CA LYS A 61 -9.33 21.91 13.13
C LYS A 61 -10.63 22.54 13.58
N SER A 62 -11.01 23.70 13.01
CA SER A 62 -12.28 24.35 13.32
C SER A 62 -13.50 23.47 13.01
N GLN A 63 -13.36 22.56 12.04
CA GLN A 63 -14.38 21.58 11.64
C GLN A 63 -14.19 20.21 12.31
N ASN A 64 -13.34 20.13 13.34
CA ASN A 64 -13.05 18.92 14.12
C ASN A 64 -12.53 17.74 13.27
N ALA A 65 -11.85 18.03 12.16
CA ALA A 65 -11.19 17.00 11.36
C ALA A 65 -9.97 16.45 12.10
N CYS A 66 -9.82 15.12 12.10
CA CYS A 66 -8.65 14.44 12.65
C CYS A 66 -7.51 14.30 11.64
N MET A 67 -7.81 14.45 10.35
CA MET A 67 -6.86 14.34 9.25
C MET A 67 -7.20 15.33 8.13
N LEU A 68 -6.18 16.03 7.64
CA LEU A 68 -6.26 16.94 6.48
C LEU A 68 -5.47 16.35 5.31
N PHE A 69 -6.10 16.30 4.14
CA PHE A 69 -5.49 15.89 2.87
C PHE A 69 -5.20 17.13 2.02
N LEU A 70 -3.94 17.33 1.66
CA LEU A 70 -3.48 18.45 0.84
C LEU A 70 -3.17 17.98 -0.59
N PRO A 71 -3.27 18.86 -1.60
CA PRO A 71 -3.04 18.47 -2.98
C PRO A 71 -1.58 18.08 -3.27
N GLU A 72 -1.36 17.47 -4.44
CA GLU A 72 -0.03 17.36 -5.05
C GLU A 72 0.55 18.77 -5.26
N CYS A 73 1.86 18.93 -5.16
CA CYS A 73 2.55 20.22 -5.25
C CYS A 73 2.12 21.25 -4.18
N CYS A 74 1.68 20.82 -2.99
CA CYS A 74 1.33 21.73 -1.88
C CYS A 74 2.54 22.51 -1.33
N ASP A 75 3.74 22.04 -1.63
CA ASP A 75 5.01 22.73 -1.37
C ASP A 75 5.24 23.87 -2.36
N PHE A 76 5.27 23.58 -3.66
CA PHE A 76 5.42 24.57 -4.72
C PHE A 76 5.07 24.03 -6.11
N VAL A 77 4.86 24.95 -7.05
CA VAL A 77 4.78 24.67 -8.48
C VAL A 77 5.87 25.48 -9.19
N GLY A 78 6.93 24.78 -9.60
CA GLY A 78 8.04 25.40 -10.33
C GLY A 78 7.65 25.82 -11.75
N GLU A 79 8.29 26.87 -12.26
CA GLU A 79 8.11 27.42 -13.61
C GLU A 79 9.02 26.75 -14.65
N SER A 80 10.11 26.14 -14.19
CA SER A 80 11.07 25.42 -15.04
C SER A 80 11.67 24.22 -14.30
N ARG A 81 12.22 23.26 -15.06
CA ARG A 81 12.92 22.10 -14.48
C ARG A 81 14.05 22.51 -13.53
N THR A 82 14.87 23.49 -13.93
CA THR A 82 15.98 23.98 -13.12
C THR A 82 15.48 24.53 -11.79
N GLN A 83 14.44 25.39 -11.83
CA GLN A 83 13.84 25.94 -10.63
C GLN A 83 13.21 24.85 -9.74
N THR A 84 12.56 23.85 -10.32
CA THR A 84 12.01 22.72 -9.55
C THR A 84 13.09 21.97 -8.78
N ILE A 85 14.26 21.73 -9.40
CA ILE A 85 15.38 21.07 -8.72
C ILE A 85 15.98 21.98 -7.64
N GLU A 86 16.16 23.27 -7.92
CA GLU A 86 16.67 24.26 -6.95
C GLU A 86 15.76 24.42 -5.73
N LEU A 87 14.45 24.37 -5.94
CA LEU A 87 13.44 24.44 -4.88
C LEU A 87 13.20 23.08 -4.20
N SER A 88 13.65 21.95 -4.75
CA SER A 88 13.43 20.66 -4.09
C SER A 88 14.26 20.51 -2.81
N GLU A 89 13.67 19.87 -1.81
CA GLU A 89 14.32 19.60 -0.51
C GLU A 89 14.27 18.10 -0.22
N GLY A 90 15.15 17.62 0.66
CA GLY A 90 14.99 16.31 1.27
C GLY A 90 13.79 16.31 2.23
N LEU A 91 13.32 15.12 2.64
CA LEU A 91 12.26 14.98 3.64
C LEU A 91 12.72 15.38 5.06
N ASP A 92 13.99 15.72 5.22
CA ASP A 92 14.63 16.32 6.39
C ASP A 92 14.84 17.84 6.27
N GLY A 93 14.35 18.45 5.18
CA GLY A 93 14.47 19.88 4.89
C GLY A 93 13.61 20.79 5.77
N GLU A 94 13.83 22.10 5.62
CA GLU A 94 13.21 23.17 6.41
C GLU A 94 11.70 23.22 6.21
N LEU A 95 11.21 23.03 4.97
CA LEU A 95 9.78 23.05 4.71
C LEU A 95 9.07 21.86 5.36
N MET A 96 9.70 20.68 5.33
CA MET A 96 9.15 19.49 5.99
C MET A 96 9.14 19.66 7.51
N ALA A 97 10.18 20.28 8.10
CA ALA A 97 10.20 20.61 9.53
C ALA A 97 8.99 21.48 9.93
N GLN A 98 8.64 22.48 9.11
CA GLN A 98 7.48 23.33 9.34
C GLN A 98 6.16 22.55 9.25
N TYR A 99 5.99 21.66 8.25
CA TYR A 99 4.80 20.79 8.18
C TYR A 99 4.66 19.84 9.38
N ARG A 100 5.79 19.30 9.87
CA ARG A 100 5.83 18.43 11.05
C ARG A 100 5.40 19.18 12.31
N GLU A 101 5.89 20.40 12.52
CA GLU A 101 5.45 21.23 13.64
C GLU A 101 3.98 21.64 13.51
N LEU A 102 3.46 21.91 12.30
CA LEU A 102 2.03 22.17 12.11
C LEU A 102 1.16 20.98 12.51
N ALA A 103 1.52 19.76 12.09
CA ALA A 103 0.81 18.54 12.47
C ALA A 103 0.80 18.33 14.00
N LYS A 104 1.97 18.53 14.62
CA LYS A 104 2.19 18.37 16.06
C LYS A 104 1.46 19.41 16.92
N CYS A 105 1.59 20.69 16.59
CA CYS A 105 0.94 21.79 17.33
C CYS A 105 -0.59 21.68 17.28
N ASN A 106 -1.12 21.28 16.13
CA ASN A 106 -2.57 21.15 15.92
C ASN A 106 -3.13 19.78 16.27
N LYS A 107 -2.28 18.81 16.61
CA LYS A 107 -2.65 17.41 16.90
C LYS A 107 -3.57 16.87 15.80
N ILE A 108 -3.07 16.87 14.57
CA ILE A 108 -3.80 16.45 13.37
C ILE A 108 -2.87 15.65 12.47
N TRP A 109 -3.42 14.65 11.79
CA TRP A 109 -2.72 13.99 10.71
C TRP A 109 -2.74 14.87 9.46
N ILE A 110 -1.61 14.94 8.74
CA ILE A 110 -1.50 15.71 7.50
C ILE A 110 -1.02 14.78 6.39
N SER A 111 -1.78 14.72 5.31
CA SER A 111 -1.40 14.09 4.05
C SER A 111 -0.87 15.18 3.11
N LEU A 112 0.44 15.20 2.91
CA LEU A 112 1.11 16.05 1.93
C LEU A 112 1.11 15.33 0.60
N GLY A 113 0.23 15.75 -0.30
CA GLY A 113 -0.21 14.94 -1.42
C GLY A 113 0.79 14.66 -2.53
N GLY A 114 1.97 15.29 -2.51
CA GLY A 114 2.98 15.13 -3.55
C GLY A 114 3.99 16.25 -3.48
N VAL A 115 4.92 16.17 -2.52
CA VAL A 115 6.03 17.12 -2.38
C VAL A 115 7.19 16.74 -3.30
N HIS A 116 7.97 17.72 -3.73
CA HIS A 116 9.14 17.56 -4.57
C HIS A 116 10.33 17.12 -3.71
N GLU A 117 10.45 15.83 -3.44
CA GLU A 117 11.56 15.22 -2.70
C GLU A 117 12.81 15.19 -3.59
N ARG A 118 13.91 15.79 -3.14
CA ARG A 118 15.17 15.80 -3.89
C ARG A 118 15.74 14.40 -4.07
N ASN A 119 16.14 14.05 -5.30
CA ASN A 119 16.75 12.76 -5.65
C ASN A 119 17.87 12.93 -6.70
N ASP A 120 19.12 13.08 -6.26
CA ASP A 120 20.28 13.35 -7.11
C ASP A 120 20.07 14.54 -8.08
N GLN A 121 19.99 14.27 -9.38
CA GLN A 121 19.77 15.24 -10.46
C GLN A 121 18.29 15.39 -10.86
N LYS A 122 17.42 14.69 -10.16
CA LYS A 122 15.97 14.67 -10.35
C LYS A 122 15.29 14.84 -8.99
N ILE A 123 13.99 14.63 -8.99
CA ILE A 123 13.18 14.57 -7.77
C ILE A 123 12.33 13.30 -7.77
N PHE A 124 11.79 12.93 -6.62
CA PHE A 124 10.57 12.14 -6.52
C PHE A 124 9.38 13.07 -6.30
N ASN A 125 8.22 12.63 -6.75
CA ASN A 125 6.95 13.21 -6.34
C ASN A 125 6.41 12.33 -5.19
N ALA A 126 6.56 12.83 -3.97
CA ALA A 126 6.40 12.05 -2.75
C ALA A 126 5.13 12.43 -1.99
N HIS A 127 4.20 11.48 -1.86
CA HIS A 127 3.07 11.59 -0.96
C HIS A 127 3.52 11.21 0.46
N VAL A 128 3.55 12.18 1.36
CA VAL A 128 4.03 12.01 2.73
C VAL A 128 2.86 12.09 3.71
N LEU A 129 2.76 11.11 4.62
CA LEU A 129 1.84 11.18 5.74
C LEU A 129 2.59 11.58 7.01
N LEU A 130 2.11 12.62 7.67
CA LEU A 130 2.54 13.04 9.00
C LEU A 130 1.45 12.67 10.02
N ASN A 131 1.84 12.04 11.12
CA ASN A 131 0.92 11.80 12.22
C ASN A 131 0.74 13.03 13.11
N GLU A 132 -0.17 12.96 14.09
CA GLU A 132 -0.45 14.04 15.05
C GLU A 132 0.74 14.42 15.96
N LYS A 133 1.85 13.67 15.94
CA LYS A 133 3.10 13.98 16.65
C LYS A 133 4.14 14.66 15.73
N GLY A 134 3.80 14.84 14.45
CA GLY A 134 4.73 15.34 13.43
C GLY A 134 5.76 14.29 13.01
N GLU A 135 5.50 12.99 13.19
CA GLU A 135 6.38 11.91 12.72
C GLU A 135 5.97 11.49 11.31
N LEU A 136 6.94 11.14 10.46
CA LEU A 136 6.68 10.57 9.14
C LEU A 136 6.10 9.16 9.32
N ALA A 137 4.81 9.01 9.06
CA ALA A 137 4.11 7.74 9.15
C ALA A 137 4.29 6.88 7.89
N ALA A 138 4.39 7.53 6.72
CA ALA A 138 4.61 6.85 5.44
C ALA A 138 5.09 7.82 4.36
N VAL A 139 5.76 7.29 3.34
CA VAL A 139 6.15 7.99 2.13
C VAL A 139 5.86 7.08 0.94
N TYR A 140 5.03 7.55 0.01
CA TYR A 140 4.80 6.91 -1.28
C TYR A 140 5.36 7.79 -2.38
N ARG A 141 6.11 7.20 -3.32
CA ARG A 141 6.66 7.92 -4.48
C ARG A 141 5.84 7.55 -5.71
N LYS A 142 5.31 8.57 -6.40
CA LYS A 142 4.41 8.42 -7.56
C LYS A 142 4.96 7.41 -8.57
N LEU A 143 4.12 6.45 -8.95
CA LEU A 143 4.53 5.38 -9.87
C LEU A 143 4.38 5.82 -11.33
N HIS A 144 3.29 6.50 -11.67
CA HIS A 144 2.97 6.83 -13.06
C HIS A 144 3.25 8.31 -13.35
N MET A 145 4.26 8.58 -14.18
CA MET A 145 4.59 9.94 -14.62
C MET A 145 3.63 10.40 -15.72
N PHE A 146 3.19 11.65 -15.66
CA PHE A 146 2.32 12.28 -16.66
C PHE A 146 3.12 12.64 -17.93
N ASP A 147 3.46 11.62 -18.70
CA ASP A 147 4.16 11.72 -20.00
C ASP A 147 3.14 11.70 -21.14
N VAL A 148 2.31 12.75 -21.22
CA VAL A 148 1.19 12.82 -22.15
C VAL A 148 1.46 13.83 -23.26
N THR A 149 1.25 13.38 -24.50
CA THR A 149 1.24 14.23 -25.70
C THR A 149 -0.14 14.16 -26.34
N THR A 150 -0.90 15.24 -26.23
CA THR A 150 -2.12 15.50 -26.99
C THR A 150 -1.89 16.65 -27.97
N LYS A 151 -2.90 16.99 -28.79
CA LYS A 151 -2.83 18.18 -29.66
C LYS A 151 -2.66 19.49 -28.86
N GLU A 152 -3.11 19.50 -27.61
CA GLU A 152 -3.20 20.70 -26.77
C GLU A 152 -2.13 20.73 -25.67
N VAL A 153 -1.69 19.57 -25.20
CA VAL A 153 -0.81 19.43 -24.05
C VAL A 153 0.35 18.50 -24.40
N ARG A 154 1.58 18.99 -24.25
CA ARG A 154 2.79 18.17 -24.29
C ARG A 154 3.52 18.32 -22.97
N LEU A 155 3.33 17.37 -22.07
CA LEU A 155 3.99 17.32 -20.77
C LEU A 155 4.74 16.00 -20.64
N ARG A 156 5.97 16.08 -20.14
CA ARG A 156 6.83 14.93 -19.87
C ARG A 156 7.39 15.06 -18.46
N GLU A 157 6.60 14.60 -17.48
CA GLU A 157 6.97 14.65 -16.07
C GLU A 157 8.28 13.88 -15.80
N SER A 158 8.51 12.77 -16.53
CA SER A 158 9.70 11.91 -16.36
C SER A 158 11.05 12.59 -16.67
N ASP A 159 11.04 13.74 -17.35
CA ASP A 159 12.25 14.53 -17.59
C ASP A 159 12.82 15.10 -16.27
N THR A 160 11.96 15.35 -15.28
CA THR A 160 12.33 15.95 -13.98
C THR A 160 12.09 15.00 -12.81
N VAL A 161 11.08 14.16 -12.89
CA VAL A 161 10.65 13.26 -11.81
C VAL A 161 11.10 11.83 -12.09
N THR A 162 11.61 11.17 -11.06
CA THR A 162 11.94 9.74 -11.07
C THR A 162 10.70 8.95 -10.61
N PRO A 163 10.26 7.93 -11.36
CA PRO A 163 9.20 7.05 -10.89
C PRO A 163 9.55 6.36 -9.57
N GLY A 164 8.55 6.15 -8.72
CA GLY A 164 8.69 5.27 -7.56
C GLY A 164 8.99 3.82 -7.96
N TYR A 165 9.58 3.06 -7.04
CA TYR A 165 10.05 1.69 -7.32
C TYR A 165 9.11 0.60 -6.80
N CYS A 166 8.18 0.94 -5.92
CA CYS A 166 7.30 -0.02 -5.26
C CYS A 166 5.93 0.60 -4.92
N LEU A 167 4.92 -0.27 -4.84
CA LEU A 167 3.62 0.08 -4.28
C LEU A 167 3.70 -0.02 -2.75
N GLU A 168 3.30 1.03 -2.05
CA GLU A 168 3.27 1.02 -0.59
C GLU A 168 2.02 0.31 -0.06
N ARG A 169 2.15 -0.37 1.08
CA ARG A 169 0.99 -1.01 1.72
C ARG A 169 0.09 0.04 2.38
N PRO A 170 -1.21 -0.26 2.56
CA PRO A 170 -2.11 0.66 3.25
C PRO A 170 -1.62 1.00 4.66
N VAL A 171 -1.55 2.30 4.94
CA VAL A 171 -1.02 2.86 6.19
C VAL A 171 -2.11 2.89 7.25
N SER A 172 -1.79 2.49 8.47
CA SER A 172 -2.76 2.54 9.57
C SER A 172 -2.88 3.95 10.11
N THR A 173 -4.10 4.47 10.13
CA THR A 173 -4.42 5.84 10.55
C THR A 173 -5.70 5.85 11.40
N PRO A 174 -6.03 6.96 12.08
CA PRO A 174 -7.29 7.09 12.81
C PRO A 174 -8.55 6.92 11.95
N VAL A 175 -8.45 7.06 10.62
CA VAL A 175 -9.57 6.94 9.66
C VAL A 175 -9.53 5.61 8.90
N GLY A 176 -8.74 4.64 9.38
CA GLY A 176 -8.60 3.31 8.81
C GLY A 176 -7.31 3.13 8.01
N GLN A 177 -7.32 2.14 7.12
CA GLN A 177 -6.18 1.79 6.27
C GLN A 177 -6.17 2.64 4.99
N ILE A 178 -5.17 3.50 4.81
CA ILE A 178 -5.09 4.42 3.66
C ILE A 178 -4.12 3.89 2.61
N GLY A 179 -4.61 3.65 1.39
CA GLY A 179 -3.76 3.43 0.22
C GLY A 179 -3.33 4.75 -0.42
N LEU A 180 -2.04 4.92 -0.64
CA LEU A 180 -1.44 6.15 -1.16
C LEU A 180 -1.19 6.07 -2.66
N GLN A 181 -1.75 7.01 -3.41
CA GLN A 181 -1.49 7.23 -4.83
C GLN A 181 -1.44 8.75 -5.09
N ILE A 182 -1.03 9.18 -6.29
CA ILE A 182 -0.93 10.59 -6.69
C ILE A 182 -1.41 10.78 -8.13
N CYS A 183 -2.34 11.72 -8.33
CA CYS A 183 -2.67 12.30 -9.63
C CYS A 183 -2.84 11.30 -10.77
N TYR A 184 -1.86 11.18 -11.66
CA TYR A 184 -1.95 10.32 -12.84
C TYR A 184 -2.15 8.84 -12.52
N ASP A 185 -1.75 8.39 -11.32
CA ASP A 185 -2.05 7.06 -10.80
C ASP A 185 -3.57 6.75 -10.83
N LEU A 186 -4.43 7.77 -10.72
CA LEU A 186 -5.90 7.65 -10.81
C LEU A 186 -6.39 6.91 -12.06
N ARG A 187 -5.66 7.03 -13.17
CA ARG A 187 -6.06 6.42 -14.45
C ARG A 187 -5.82 4.91 -14.49
N PHE A 188 -5.05 4.38 -13.55
CA PHE A 188 -4.68 2.97 -13.50
C PHE A 188 -5.50 2.29 -12.40
N ALA A 189 -6.33 1.32 -12.77
CA ALA A 189 -7.23 0.65 -11.82
C ALA A 189 -6.48 -0.36 -10.97
N GLU A 190 -5.41 -0.92 -11.53
CA GLU A 190 -4.63 -2.01 -11.01
C GLU A 190 -4.06 -1.70 -9.63
N PRO A 191 -3.38 -0.55 -9.39
CA PRO A 191 -2.87 -0.23 -8.06
C PRO A 191 -4.00 -0.01 -7.04
N ALA A 192 -5.12 0.60 -7.44
CA ALA A 192 -6.27 0.84 -6.57
C ALA A 192 -6.89 -0.49 -6.09
N VAL A 193 -7.07 -1.44 -7.02
CA VAL A 193 -7.55 -2.79 -6.72
C VAL A 193 -6.57 -3.54 -5.82
N LEU A 194 -5.26 -3.43 -6.08
CA LEU A 194 -4.22 -4.04 -5.25
C LEU A 194 -4.21 -3.46 -3.83
N LEU A 195 -4.30 -2.14 -3.66
CA LEU A 195 -4.38 -1.49 -2.36
C LEU A 195 -5.61 -1.96 -1.57
N ARG A 196 -6.77 -2.10 -2.24
CA ARG A 196 -7.97 -2.68 -1.64
C ARG A 196 -7.77 -4.13 -1.22
N LYS A 197 -7.17 -4.97 -2.07
CA LYS A 197 -6.79 -6.37 -1.70
C LYS A 197 -5.90 -6.39 -0.45
N LEU A 198 -5.00 -5.42 -0.33
CA LEU A 198 -4.12 -5.25 0.83
C LEU A 198 -4.79 -4.64 2.06
N GLY A 199 -6.10 -4.40 2.01
CA GLY A 199 -6.91 -3.98 3.13
C GLY A 199 -7.17 -2.48 3.22
N ALA A 200 -6.90 -1.69 2.16
CA ALA A 200 -7.28 -0.29 2.15
C ALA A 200 -8.80 -0.12 2.38
N ASN A 201 -9.14 0.89 3.18
CA ASN A 201 -10.48 1.40 3.41
C ASN A 201 -10.70 2.73 2.67
N LEU A 202 -9.61 3.46 2.46
CA LEU A 202 -9.58 4.78 1.84
C LEU A 202 -8.42 4.83 0.84
N LEU A 203 -8.65 5.42 -0.32
CA LEU A 203 -7.64 5.64 -1.36
C LEU A 203 -7.47 7.14 -1.61
N THR A 204 -6.24 7.58 -1.82
CA THR A 204 -5.94 9.00 -2.02
C THR A 204 -5.48 9.29 -3.44
N TYR A 205 -5.94 10.41 -4.00
CA TYR A 205 -5.48 10.93 -5.29
C TYR A 205 -5.25 12.45 -5.24
N PRO A 206 -4.37 12.93 -4.35
CA PRO A 206 -3.91 14.31 -4.40
C PRO A 206 -3.36 14.65 -5.78
N SER A 207 -3.75 15.82 -6.31
CA SER A 207 -3.51 16.12 -7.72
C SER A 207 -3.34 17.59 -8.02
N ALA A 208 -2.41 17.90 -8.93
CA ALA A 208 -2.40 19.09 -9.75
C ALA A 208 -2.99 18.76 -11.13
N PHE A 209 -4.25 18.31 -11.12
CA PHE A 209 -4.90 17.70 -12.28
C PHE A 209 -5.18 18.75 -13.36
N THR A 210 -4.72 18.52 -14.59
CA THR A 210 -4.83 19.54 -15.65
C THR A 210 -6.28 19.88 -15.96
N TYR A 211 -6.55 21.18 -16.18
CA TYR A 211 -7.91 21.72 -16.36
C TYR A 211 -8.74 20.95 -17.40
N ALA A 212 -8.21 20.75 -18.61
CA ALA A 212 -8.92 20.09 -19.72
C ALA A 212 -9.33 18.65 -19.37
N THR A 213 -8.38 17.86 -18.83
CA THR A 213 -8.71 16.48 -18.45
C THR A 213 -9.54 16.39 -17.18
N GLY A 214 -9.41 17.36 -16.28
CA GLY A 214 -10.17 17.41 -15.03
C GLY A 214 -11.64 17.60 -15.31
N LYS A 215 -11.97 18.60 -16.12
CA LYS A 215 -13.33 18.85 -16.62
C LYS A 215 -13.98 17.61 -17.23
N ALA A 216 -13.21 16.80 -17.95
CA ALA A 216 -13.72 15.62 -18.64
C ALA A 216 -13.79 14.35 -17.78
N HIS A 217 -12.82 14.14 -16.87
CA HIS A 217 -12.57 12.82 -16.29
C HIS A 217 -12.46 12.79 -14.76
N TRP A 218 -12.30 13.92 -14.09
CA TRP A 218 -11.95 13.97 -12.66
C TRP A 218 -12.98 13.24 -11.79
N GLU A 219 -14.22 13.72 -11.75
CA GLU A 219 -15.29 13.13 -10.95
C GLU A 219 -15.54 11.67 -11.36
N ILE A 220 -15.61 11.39 -12.67
CA ILE A 220 -15.92 10.06 -13.20
C ILE A 220 -14.90 9.02 -12.71
N LEU A 221 -13.61 9.33 -12.83
CA LEU A 221 -12.57 8.39 -12.40
C LEU A 221 -12.55 8.22 -10.89
N LEU A 222 -12.68 9.29 -10.11
CA LEU A 222 -12.71 9.21 -8.65
C LEU A 222 -13.87 8.34 -8.15
N ARG A 223 -15.07 8.54 -8.71
CA ARG A 223 -16.24 7.73 -8.38
C ARG A 223 -16.08 6.29 -8.83
N ALA A 224 -15.52 6.06 -10.01
CA ALA A 224 -15.21 4.71 -10.50
C ALA A 224 -14.26 3.97 -9.56
N ARG A 225 -13.15 4.59 -9.13
CA ARG A 225 -12.22 4.01 -8.14
C ARG A 225 -12.92 3.71 -6.82
N ALA A 226 -13.81 4.59 -6.35
CA ALA A 226 -14.53 4.37 -5.10
C ALA A 226 -15.47 3.16 -5.20
N ILE A 227 -16.23 3.05 -6.28
CA ILE A 227 -17.21 1.98 -6.52
C ILE A 227 -16.51 0.63 -6.70
N GLU A 228 -15.52 0.54 -7.59
CA GLU A 228 -14.90 -0.75 -7.96
C GLU A 228 -14.04 -1.34 -6.83
N THR A 229 -13.49 -0.48 -5.97
CA THR A 229 -12.69 -0.89 -4.81
C THR A 229 -13.51 -0.92 -3.52
N GLN A 230 -14.72 -0.38 -3.53
CA GLN A 230 -15.57 -0.22 -2.35
C GLN A 230 -14.80 0.45 -1.19
N CYS A 231 -14.03 1.48 -1.54
CA CYS A 231 -13.27 2.32 -0.62
C CYS A 231 -13.81 3.74 -0.64
N PHE A 232 -13.59 4.48 0.45
CA PHE A 232 -13.66 5.93 0.37
C PHE A 232 -12.54 6.43 -0.56
N VAL A 233 -12.79 7.49 -1.31
CA VAL A 233 -11.78 8.16 -2.13
C VAL A 233 -11.66 9.60 -1.69
N VAL A 234 -10.44 10.06 -1.43
CA VAL A 234 -10.14 11.45 -1.07
C VAL A 234 -9.13 12.02 -2.06
N ALA A 235 -9.52 13.09 -2.74
CA ALA A 235 -8.72 13.68 -3.81
C ALA A 235 -8.61 15.18 -3.61
N ALA A 236 -7.52 15.60 -2.95
CA ALA A 236 -7.18 17.01 -2.79
C ALA A 236 -6.62 17.56 -4.11
N ALA A 237 -7.13 18.70 -4.56
CA ALA A 237 -6.85 19.28 -5.86
C ALA A 237 -6.23 20.66 -5.75
N GLN A 238 -5.23 20.91 -6.59
CA GLN A 238 -4.82 22.26 -6.93
C GLN A 238 -5.88 22.91 -7.83
N ILE A 239 -6.05 24.22 -7.76
CA ILE A 239 -7.02 24.97 -8.57
C ILE A 239 -6.39 26.16 -9.28
N GLY A 240 -6.91 26.50 -10.46
CA GLY A 240 -6.63 27.75 -11.15
C GLY A 240 -5.25 27.80 -11.79
N TRP A 241 -4.80 29.01 -12.10
CA TRP A 241 -3.53 29.26 -12.80
C TRP A 241 -2.36 29.37 -11.83
N HIS A 242 -1.41 28.44 -11.93
CA HIS A 242 -0.17 28.46 -11.14
C HIS A 242 0.88 29.41 -11.70
N ASN A 243 0.85 29.56 -13.03
CA ASN A 243 1.68 30.47 -13.84
C ASN A 243 1.03 30.59 -15.23
N GLN A 244 1.68 31.27 -16.18
CA GLN A 244 1.13 31.50 -17.52
C GLN A 244 0.84 30.22 -18.35
N LYS A 245 1.39 29.06 -17.96
CA LYS A 245 1.36 27.82 -18.76
C LYS A 245 0.65 26.66 -18.07
N ARG A 246 0.45 26.72 -16.75
CA ARG A 246 -0.07 25.58 -15.96
C ARG A 246 -1.33 25.99 -15.21
N GLN A 247 -2.43 25.31 -15.53
CA GLN A 247 -3.73 25.47 -14.90
C GLN A 247 -4.25 24.14 -14.38
N SER A 248 -4.72 24.12 -13.12
CA SER A 248 -5.35 22.96 -12.51
C SER A 248 -6.86 23.11 -12.38
N TRP A 249 -7.55 21.98 -12.35
CA TRP A 249 -9.01 21.89 -12.40
C TRP A 249 -9.71 22.32 -11.10
N GLY A 250 -9.11 22.08 -9.93
CA GLY A 250 -9.80 22.19 -8.64
C GLY A 250 -10.75 21.01 -8.40
N HIS A 251 -11.87 21.27 -7.73
CA HIS A 251 -12.86 20.28 -7.29
C HIS A 251 -12.26 19.22 -6.36
N SER A 252 -11.59 19.68 -5.30
CA SER A 252 -11.18 18.78 -4.20
C SER A 252 -12.39 18.00 -3.69
N MET A 253 -12.30 16.67 -3.67
CA MET A 253 -13.49 15.82 -3.54
C MET A 253 -13.28 14.67 -2.56
N ILE A 254 -14.35 14.33 -1.85
CA ILE A 254 -14.47 13.10 -1.06
C ILE A 254 -15.63 12.28 -1.61
N VAL A 255 -15.39 11.01 -1.91
CA VAL A 255 -16.38 10.08 -2.47
C VAL A 255 -16.56 8.88 -1.55
N SER A 256 -17.81 8.47 -1.33
CA SER A 256 -18.15 7.29 -0.56
C SER A 256 -17.86 5.98 -1.33
N PRO A 257 -17.76 4.84 -0.63
CA PRO A 257 -17.63 3.51 -1.25
C PRO A 257 -18.74 3.13 -2.23
N TRP A 258 -19.90 3.80 -2.16
CA TRP A 258 -21.03 3.61 -3.09
C TRP A 258 -20.96 4.54 -4.31
N GLY A 259 -19.97 5.43 -4.36
CA GLY A 259 -19.81 6.41 -5.42
C GLY A 259 -20.61 7.69 -5.22
N ASN A 260 -21.11 7.98 -4.00
CA ASN A 260 -21.75 9.25 -3.70
C ASN A 260 -20.67 10.30 -3.39
N VAL A 261 -20.77 11.47 -3.99
CA VAL A 261 -19.91 12.61 -3.63
C VAL A 261 -20.35 13.14 -2.26
N LEU A 262 -19.47 13.05 -1.26
CA LEU A 262 -19.71 13.47 0.11
C LEU A 262 -19.28 14.92 0.35
N ALA A 263 -18.24 15.35 -0.35
CA ALA A 263 -17.78 16.73 -0.39
C ALA A 263 -17.19 17.02 -1.77
N ASP A 264 -17.43 18.23 -2.28
CA ASP A 264 -16.85 18.78 -3.51
C ASP A 264 -16.59 20.26 -3.25
N CYS A 265 -15.32 20.65 -3.26
CA CYS A 265 -14.94 22.05 -3.11
C CYS A 265 -15.43 22.84 -4.33
N SER A 266 -15.93 24.04 -4.05
CA SER A 266 -16.46 24.93 -5.09
C SER A 266 -15.33 25.50 -5.97
N GLU A 267 -15.66 26.39 -6.91
CA GLU A 267 -14.67 27.11 -7.73
C GLU A 267 -13.83 28.15 -6.94
N GLN A 268 -13.92 28.17 -5.60
CA GLN A 268 -13.11 29.03 -4.73
C GLN A 268 -11.63 28.60 -4.72
N GLU A 269 -10.71 29.56 -4.81
CA GLU A 269 -9.28 29.26 -4.95
C GLU A 269 -8.66 28.58 -3.71
N LEU A 270 -9.11 28.92 -2.50
CA LEU A 270 -8.68 28.32 -1.24
C LEU A 270 -9.89 27.83 -0.46
N ASP A 271 -10.12 26.52 -0.46
CA ASP A 271 -11.35 25.93 0.08
C ASP A 271 -11.08 24.60 0.80
N ILE A 272 -12.07 24.16 1.58
CA ILE A 272 -11.99 22.92 2.35
C ILE A 272 -13.33 22.19 2.30
N GLY A 273 -13.28 20.90 1.98
CA GLY A 273 -14.42 19.99 2.07
C GLY A 273 -14.25 19.04 3.24
N THR A 274 -15.33 18.73 3.97
CA THR A 274 -15.29 17.75 5.06
C THR A 274 -16.31 16.66 4.88
N ALA A 275 -15.98 15.45 5.31
CA ALA A 275 -16.91 14.35 5.36
C ALA A 275 -16.65 13.48 6.59
N GLU A 276 -17.71 12.83 7.05
CA GLU A 276 -17.65 11.78 8.06
C GLU A 276 -17.31 10.44 7.38
N VAL A 277 -16.26 9.76 7.86
CA VAL A 277 -15.84 8.44 7.40
C VAL A 277 -16.23 7.42 8.46
N ASP A 278 -17.32 6.69 8.22
CA ASP A 278 -17.78 5.58 9.06
C ASP A 278 -17.31 4.24 8.47
N LEU A 279 -16.31 3.63 9.11
CA LEU A 279 -15.75 2.35 8.69
C LEU A 279 -16.71 1.18 8.89
N SER A 280 -17.73 1.33 9.74
CA SER A 280 -18.73 0.27 9.97
C SER A 280 -19.59 0.02 8.73
N VAL A 281 -19.76 1.03 7.87
CA VAL A 281 -20.48 0.92 6.60
C VAL A 281 -19.78 -0.03 5.62
N LEU A 282 -18.44 -0.09 5.67
CA LEU A 282 -17.65 -0.94 4.78
C LEU A 282 -17.95 -2.42 4.98
N GLN A 283 -18.08 -2.87 6.24
CA GLN A 283 -18.39 -4.27 6.53
C GLN A 283 -19.75 -4.67 5.96
N SER A 284 -20.76 -3.82 6.13
CA SER A 284 -22.09 -4.06 5.55
C SER A 284 -22.03 -4.09 4.03
N LEU A 285 -21.27 -3.19 3.40
CA LEU A 285 -21.14 -3.13 1.95
C LEU A 285 -20.43 -4.37 1.38
N TYR A 286 -19.36 -4.83 2.02
CA TYR A 286 -18.64 -6.02 1.58
C TYR A 286 -19.51 -7.27 1.68
N GLN A 287 -20.42 -7.36 2.64
CA GLN A 287 -21.35 -8.48 2.75
C GLN A 287 -22.49 -8.43 1.72
N THR A 288 -23.03 -7.24 1.42
CA THR A 288 -24.16 -7.11 0.49
C THR A 288 -23.73 -7.10 -0.98
N MET A 289 -22.50 -6.67 -1.24
CA MET A 289 -21.90 -6.62 -2.57
C MET A 289 -20.47 -7.17 -2.51
N PRO A 290 -20.27 -8.49 -2.36
CA PRO A 290 -18.96 -9.10 -2.13
C PRO A 290 -18.12 -9.21 -3.42
N CYS A 291 -17.95 -8.12 -4.16
CA CYS A 291 -17.24 -8.09 -5.45
C CYS A 291 -15.83 -8.69 -5.39
N PHE A 292 -15.11 -8.51 -4.27
CA PHE A 292 -13.77 -9.06 -4.09
C PHE A 292 -13.76 -10.57 -3.86
N GLU A 293 -14.82 -11.13 -3.26
CA GLU A 293 -15.00 -12.58 -3.12
C GLU A 293 -15.43 -13.22 -4.45
N HIS A 294 -16.11 -12.45 -5.32
CA HIS A 294 -16.54 -12.90 -6.65
C HIS A 294 -15.44 -12.82 -7.72
N ARG A 295 -14.23 -12.34 -7.40
CA ARG A 295 -13.11 -12.29 -8.36
C ARG A 295 -12.70 -13.70 -8.76
N ARG A 296 -12.48 -13.91 -10.06
CA ARG A 296 -12.12 -15.21 -10.65
C ARG A 296 -10.61 -15.39 -10.67
N ASN A 297 -10.01 -15.57 -9.49
CA ASN A 297 -8.56 -15.84 -9.34
C ASN A 297 -8.12 -17.16 -10.01
N ASP A 298 -9.08 -18.02 -10.35
CA ASP A 298 -8.92 -19.22 -11.16
C ASP A 298 -8.82 -18.96 -12.67
N ILE A 299 -9.21 -17.76 -13.14
CA ILE A 299 -9.14 -17.36 -14.56
C ILE A 299 -8.04 -16.32 -14.78
N TYR A 300 -7.93 -15.34 -13.89
CA TYR A 300 -6.97 -14.25 -14.00
C TYR A 300 -6.45 -13.86 -12.62
N ALA A 301 -5.22 -13.35 -12.59
CA ALA A 301 -4.61 -12.82 -11.38
C ALA A 301 -4.20 -11.37 -11.58
N LEU A 302 -4.38 -10.56 -10.54
CA LEU A 302 -3.76 -9.26 -10.42
C LEU A 302 -2.89 -9.29 -9.17
N THR A 303 -1.58 -9.26 -9.38
CA THR A 303 -0.54 -9.43 -8.36
C THR A 303 0.42 -8.25 -8.42
N ALA A 304 0.71 -7.66 -7.26
CA ALA A 304 1.72 -6.61 -7.15
C ALA A 304 3.12 -7.23 -7.12
N TYR A 305 4.03 -6.69 -7.91
CA TYR A 305 5.45 -6.97 -7.82
C TYR A 305 6.13 -5.94 -6.91
N ASN A 306 7.24 -6.32 -6.27
CA ASN A 306 8.01 -5.45 -5.36
C ASN A 306 7.15 -4.78 -4.27
N LEU A 307 6.18 -5.51 -3.72
CA LEU A 307 5.44 -5.03 -2.56
C LEU A 307 6.35 -5.04 -1.33
N ARG A 308 6.41 -3.93 -0.59
CA ARG A 308 7.21 -3.83 0.65
C ARG A 308 6.86 -4.98 1.61
N SER A 309 7.87 -5.70 2.10
CA SER A 309 7.68 -6.89 2.94
C SER A 309 7.07 -6.53 4.30
N LYS A 310 6.30 -7.48 4.89
CA LYS A 310 5.90 -7.42 6.30
C LYS A 310 6.65 -8.48 7.08
N GLU A 311 6.99 -8.17 8.34
CA GLU A 311 7.49 -9.18 9.28
C GLU A 311 6.44 -10.29 9.45
N PRO A 312 6.84 -11.57 9.40
CA PRO A 312 5.91 -12.67 9.58
C PRO A 312 5.29 -12.67 10.97
N THR A 313 3.96 -12.75 11.05
CA THR A 313 3.23 -12.59 12.32
C THR A 313 2.87 -13.91 12.99
N GLN A 314 2.80 -15.00 12.22
CA GLN A 314 2.30 -16.31 12.65
C GLN A 314 3.05 -17.46 11.97
N ASP A 315 3.03 -18.63 12.61
CA ASP A 315 3.60 -19.85 12.05
C ASP A 315 2.78 -20.30 10.81
N ARG A 316 3.42 -21.09 9.95
CA ARG A 316 2.81 -21.58 8.71
C ARG A 316 2.78 -23.10 8.63
N PRO A 317 1.65 -23.70 8.21
CA PRO A 317 1.62 -25.13 7.93
C PRO A 317 2.51 -25.45 6.71
N PHE A 318 3.20 -26.58 6.78
CA PHE A 318 4.00 -27.14 5.69
C PHE A 318 3.75 -28.65 5.60
N ALA A 319 2.66 -29.01 4.91
CA ALA A 319 1.95 -30.28 5.07
C ALA A 319 1.67 -30.60 6.55
N THR A 320 2.22 -31.69 7.07
CA THR A 320 2.09 -32.12 8.47
C THR A 320 3.05 -31.41 9.43
N ASN A 321 3.94 -30.56 8.91
CA ASN A 321 4.92 -29.82 9.71
C ASN A 321 4.44 -28.38 9.97
N ILE A 322 5.09 -27.72 10.92
CA ILE A 322 4.90 -26.29 11.22
C ILE A 322 6.22 -25.57 11.01
N VAL A 323 6.18 -24.51 10.20
CA VAL A 323 7.30 -23.59 10.00
C VAL A 323 7.16 -22.46 11.01
N ASP A 324 8.13 -22.38 11.92
CA ASP A 324 8.23 -21.31 12.91
C ASP A 324 8.38 -19.96 12.20
N LYS A 325 7.50 -19.00 12.53
CA LYS A 325 7.47 -17.67 11.92
C LYS A 325 8.80 -16.93 11.96
N ARG A 326 9.63 -17.19 12.98
CA ARG A 326 10.93 -16.55 13.16
C ARG A 326 11.94 -17.02 12.10
N THR A 327 11.71 -18.16 11.45
CA THR A 327 12.52 -18.70 10.35
C THR A 327 12.02 -18.29 8.95
N ILE A 328 10.83 -17.70 8.88
CA ILE A 328 10.28 -17.12 7.65
C ILE A 328 10.94 -15.76 7.46
N PHE A 329 11.51 -15.49 6.29
CA PHE A 329 12.17 -14.20 6.01
C PHE A 329 11.41 -13.35 5.00
N TYR A 330 10.41 -13.91 4.32
CA TYR A 330 9.54 -13.17 3.41
C TYR A 330 8.15 -13.79 3.34
N GLU A 331 7.12 -12.95 3.26
CA GLU A 331 5.74 -13.36 2.97
C GLU A 331 5.14 -12.45 1.90
N SER A 332 4.61 -13.07 0.84
CA SER A 332 3.79 -12.43 -0.18
C SER A 332 2.29 -12.65 0.13
N GLU A 333 1.39 -12.52 -0.85
CA GLU A 333 -0.04 -12.80 -0.66
C GLU A 333 -0.29 -14.29 -0.45
N HIS A 334 0.23 -15.13 -1.36
CA HIS A 334 -0.01 -16.56 -1.41
C HIS A 334 1.21 -17.41 -1.02
N CYS A 335 2.40 -16.84 -0.89
CA CYS A 335 3.63 -17.58 -0.62
C CYS A 335 4.36 -17.08 0.63
N PHE A 336 5.28 -17.91 1.11
CA PHE A 336 6.24 -17.56 2.16
C PHE A 336 7.59 -18.24 1.87
N ALA A 337 8.67 -17.55 2.23
CA ALA A 337 10.04 -18.03 2.08
C ALA A 337 10.70 -18.20 3.44
N PHE A 338 11.35 -19.35 3.66
CA PHE A 338 11.88 -19.74 4.96
C PHE A 338 13.19 -20.52 4.84
N THR A 339 13.99 -20.45 5.90
CA THR A 339 15.32 -21.08 5.96
C THR A 339 15.20 -22.59 6.03
N ASN A 340 16.04 -23.32 5.28
CA ASN A 340 15.96 -24.78 5.19
C ASN A 340 16.50 -25.47 6.45
N LEU A 341 15.98 -26.64 6.79
CA LEU A 341 16.45 -27.46 7.91
C LEU A 341 17.81 -28.14 7.63
N ARG A 342 18.02 -28.60 6.38
CA ARG A 342 19.23 -29.33 5.95
C ARG A 342 19.74 -28.81 4.62
N CYS A 343 20.70 -27.91 4.67
CA CYS A 343 21.24 -27.25 3.49
C CYS A 343 22.16 -28.18 2.68
N VAL A 344 21.80 -28.40 1.43
CA VAL A 344 22.67 -28.99 0.40
C VAL A 344 23.86 -28.07 0.06
N VAL A 345 23.62 -26.76 -0.03
CA VAL A 345 24.64 -25.70 -0.15
C VAL A 345 24.34 -24.54 0.80
N LYS A 346 25.35 -23.73 1.13
CA LYS A 346 25.15 -22.52 1.96
C LYS A 346 24.21 -21.54 1.25
N GLY A 347 23.16 -21.09 1.95
CA GLY A 347 22.11 -20.23 1.39
C GLY A 347 20.91 -20.98 0.81
N HIS A 348 20.84 -22.30 0.97
CA HIS A 348 19.68 -23.09 0.57
C HIS A 348 18.44 -22.71 1.41
N VAL A 349 17.41 -22.19 0.75
CA VAL A 349 16.12 -21.85 1.34
C VAL A 349 14.96 -22.48 0.57
N LEU A 350 13.77 -22.41 1.16
CA LEU A 350 12.53 -22.89 0.55
C LEU A 350 11.54 -21.76 0.34
N VAL A 351 10.78 -21.82 -0.76
CA VAL A 351 9.58 -21.01 -1.00
C VAL A 351 8.38 -21.95 -1.14
N SER A 352 7.32 -21.70 -0.40
CA SER A 352 6.11 -22.55 -0.38
C SER A 352 4.84 -21.70 -0.44
N THR A 353 3.75 -22.28 -0.94
CA THR A 353 2.43 -21.65 -0.85
C THR A 353 1.90 -21.68 0.58
N LYS A 354 1.16 -20.66 1.01
CA LYS A 354 0.46 -20.61 2.30
C LYS A 354 -0.66 -21.63 2.38
N ARG A 355 -1.42 -21.80 1.29
CA ARG A 355 -2.39 -22.89 1.15
C ARG A 355 -1.63 -24.19 0.94
N VAL A 356 -1.94 -25.19 1.76
CA VAL A 356 -1.34 -26.52 1.62
C VAL A 356 -1.88 -27.17 0.35
N THR A 357 -1.04 -27.15 -0.68
CA THR A 357 -1.35 -27.74 -1.99
C THR A 357 -0.32 -28.84 -2.25
N PRO A 358 -0.71 -30.13 -2.33
CA PRO A 358 0.26 -31.21 -2.46
C PRO A 358 1.06 -31.22 -3.76
N ARG A 359 0.49 -30.72 -4.87
CA ARG A 359 1.04 -30.82 -6.22
C ARG A 359 0.92 -29.51 -6.99
N LEU A 360 1.86 -29.23 -7.89
CA LEU A 360 1.86 -28.02 -8.73
C LEU A 360 0.58 -27.87 -9.55
N CYS A 361 0.01 -28.97 -10.03
CA CYS A 361 -1.25 -28.97 -10.78
C CYS A 361 -2.48 -28.52 -9.97
N GLY A 362 -2.36 -28.39 -8.65
CA GLY A 362 -3.42 -27.88 -7.77
C GLY A 362 -3.34 -26.38 -7.48
N LEU A 363 -2.38 -25.66 -8.06
CA LEU A 363 -2.24 -24.21 -7.90
C LEU A 363 -3.22 -23.46 -8.79
N ASP A 364 -3.81 -22.38 -8.28
CA ASP A 364 -4.58 -21.43 -9.10
C ASP A 364 -3.68 -20.39 -9.78
N CYS A 365 -4.24 -19.53 -10.65
CA CYS A 365 -3.46 -18.54 -11.40
C CYS A 365 -2.75 -17.52 -10.49
N ALA A 366 -3.36 -17.14 -9.38
CA ALA A 366 -2.77 -16.18 -8.45
C ALA A 366 -1.59 -16.78 -7.69
N GLU A 367 -1.73 -18.04 -7.25
CA GLU A 367 -0.65 -18.79 -6.60
C GLU A 367 0.50 -19.08 -7.55
N MET A 368 0.21 -19.45 -8.81
CA MET A 368 1.26 -19.67 -9.81
C MET A 368 2.09 -18.40 -10.07
N ALA A 369 1.41 -17.27 -10.27
CA ALA A 369 2.08 -15.99 -10.51
C ALA A 369 2.89 -15.55 -9.29
N ASP A 370 2.30 -15.61 -8.10
CA ASP A 370 2.96 -15.20 -6.85
C ASP A 370 4.13 -16.13 -6.47
N MET A 371 4.00 -17.45 -6.71
CA MET A 371 5.06 -18.42 -6.46
C MET A 371 6.32 -18.09 -7.26
N PHE A 372 6.22 -17.97 -8.58
CA PHE A 372 7.40 -17.75 -9.41
C PHE A 372 8.01 -16.36 -9.20
N THR A 373 7.16 -15.36 -8.94
CA THR A 373 7.59 -14.02 -8.53
C THR A 373 8.42 -14.07 -7.24
N THR A 374 7.94 -14.79 -6.24
CA THR A 374 8.62 -14.96 -4.96
C THR A 374 9.94 -15.72 -5.14
N VAL A 375 9.95 -16.77 -5.97
CA VAL A 375 11.18 -17.51 -6.30
C VAL A 375 12.23 -16.59 -6.93
N CYS A 376 11.85 -15.75 -7.89
CA CYS A 376 12.76 -14.83 -8.54
C CYS A 376 13.27 -13.74 -7.58
N LEU A 377 12.42 -13.22 -6.70
CA LEU A 377 12.82 -12.28 -5.65
C LEU A 377 13.86 -12.91 -4.72
N VAL A 378 13.58 -14.12 -4.23
CA VAL A 378 14.45 -14.83 -3.30
C VAL A 378 15.77 -15.23 -3.96
N GLN A 379 15.77 -15.65 -5.23
CA GLN A 379 17.00 -15.90 -5.98
C GLN A 379 17.90 -14.65 -6.02
N ARG A 380 17.36 -13.50 -6.42
CA ARG A 380 18.13 -12.23 -6.48
C ARG A 380 18.67 -11.83 -5.11
N LEU A 381 17.86 -12.00 -4.06
CA LEU A 381 18.26 -11.75 -2.68
C LEU A 381 19.48 -12.59 -2.30
N LEU A 382 19.42 -13.91 -2.55
CA LEU A 382 20.48 -14.84 -2.20
C LEU A 382 21.74 -14.56 -3.02
N GLU A 383 21.62 -14.35 -4.33
CA GLU A 383 22.75 -14.00 -5.20
C GLU A 383 23.47 -12.73 -4.73
N LYS A 384 22.72 -11.71 -4.30
CA LYS A 384 23.28 -10.48 -3.71
C LYS A 384 24.02 -10.74 -2.40
N ILE A 385 23.40 -11.46 -1.46
CA ILE A 385 23.96 -11.73 -0.12
C ILE A 385 25.22 -12.60 -0.23
N TYR A 386 25.14 -13.62 -1.07
CA TYR A 386 26.18 -14.63 -1.20
C TYR A 386 27.23 -14.32 -2.27
N GLN A 387 27.07 -13.18 -2.96
CA GLN A 387 27.95 -12.71 -4.03
C GLN A 387 28.13 -13.77 -5.12
N THR A 388 27.02 -14.38 -5.53
CA THR A 388 26.98 -15.37 -6.61
C THR A 388 26.25 -14.81 -7.83
N THR A 389 26.55 -15.33 -9.01
CA THR A 389 25.87 -14.97 -10.27
C THR A 389 25.00 -16.10 -10.80
N SER A 390 24.76 -17.12 -9.99
CA SER A 390 24.07 -18.34 -10.38
C SER A 390 23.36 -18.97 -9.19
N ALA A 391 22.25 -19.64 -9.47
CA ALA A 391 21.50 -20.43 -8.50
C ALA A 391 20.91 -21.67 -9.18
N THR A 392 20.68 -22.72 -8.40
CA THR A 392 19.78 -23.81 -8.79
C THR A 392 18.43 -23.57 -8.15
N VAL A 393 17.38 -23.57 -8.97
CA VAL A 393 15.98 -23.53 -8.55
C VAL A 393 15.35 -24.86 -8.96
N THR A 394 14.81 -25.62 -8.02
CA THR A 394 14.23 -26.94 -8.31
C THR A 394 12.99 -27.22 -7.47
N VAL A 395 12.13 -28.09 -7.98
CA VAL A 395 10.90 -28.56 -7.33
C VAL A 395 10.75 -30.06 -7.56
N GLN A 396 10.48 -30.81 -6.49
CA GLN A 396 10.08 -32.20 -6.55
C GLN A 396 8.55 -32.27 -6.43
N ASP A 397 7.86 -32.54 -7.55
CA ASP A 397 6.40 -32.57 -7.62
C ASP A 397 5.88 -34.01 -7.71
N GLY A 398 5.48 -34.57 -6.56
CA GLY A 398 5.02 -35.95 -6.41
C GLY A 398 6.07 -36.90 -5.84
N ALA A 399 5.60 -37.98 -5.20
CA ALA A 399 6.46 -38.92 -4.47
C ALA A 399 7.55 -39.54 -5.35
N GLN A 400 7.23 -39.95 -6.58
CA GLN A 400 8.19 -40.52 -7.53
C GLN A 400 9.21 -39.50 -8.05
N ALA A 401 8.97 -38.19 -7.88
CA ALA A 401 9.93 -37.14 -8.19
C ALA A 401 10.81 -36.78 -6.98
N GLY A 402 10.71 -37.51 -5.86
CA GLY A 402 11.45 -37.25 -4.63
C GLY A 402 10.74 -36.28 -3.66
N GLN A 403 9.46 -35.98 -3.86
CA GLN A 403 8.72 -35.10 -2.95
C GLN A 403 8.47 -35.80 -1.60
N THR A 404 9.16 -35.35 -0.56
CA THR A 404 9.03 -35.91 0.80
C THR A 404 7.97 -35.21 1.64
N VAL A 405 7.82 -33.89 1.46
CA VAL A 405 6.75 -33.10 2.09
C VAL A 405 5.66 -32.87 1.02
N PRO A 406 4.43 -33.40 1.19
CA PRO A 406 3.35 -33.29 0.20
C PRO A 406 2.71 -31.90 0.25
N HIS A 407 3.51 -30.89 -0.08
CA HIS A 407 3.16 -29.49 -0.22
C HIS A 407 4.11 -28.89 -1.24
N VAL A 408 3.61 -28.14 -2.23
CA VAL A 408 4.44 -27.43 -3.21
C VAL A 408 5.47 -26.55 -2.51
N HIS A 409 6.76 -26.84 -2.75
CA HIS A 409 7.87 -25.99 -2.37
C HIS A 409 8.98 -26.02 -3.41
N PHE A 410 9.60 -24.86 -3.61
CA PHE A 410 10.78 -24.71 -4.44
C PHE A 410 12.01 -24.61 -3.55
N HIS A 411 13.05 -25.35 -3.90
CA HIS A 411 14.39 -25.21 -3.36
C HIS A 411 15.14 -24.14 -4.15
N ILE A 412 15.71 -23.17 -3.46
CA ILE A 412 16.53 -22.11 -4.06
C ILE A 412 17.91 -22.14 -3.43
N MET A 413 18.93 -22.34 -4.26
CA MET A 413 20.28 -22.66 -3.84
C MET A 413 21.29 -21.81 -4.63
N PRO A 414 21.87 -20.74 -4.06
CA PRO A 414 22.92 -19.96 -4.73
C PRO A 414 24.15 -20.84 -4.92
N ARG A 415 24.73 -20.82 -6.13
CA ARG A 415 25.76 -21.75 -6.57
C ARG A 415 27.12 -21.09 -6.70
N ARG A 416 28.16 -21.86 -6.39
CA ARG A 416 29.57 -21.50 -6.55
C ARG A 416 30.29 -22.55 -7.38
N LEU A 417 31.38 -22.12 -8.00
CA LEU A 417 32.32 -23.04 -8.62
C LEU A 417 32.84 -24.01 -7.56
N GLY A 418 32.77 -25.32 -7.82
CA GLY A 418 33.25 -26.35 -6.92
C GLY A 418 32.27 -26.83 -5.84
N ASP A 419 31.00 -26.38 -5.85
CA ASP A 419 29.99 -26.93 -4.93
C ASP A 419 29.86 -28.47 -5.05
N PHE A 420 29.95 -28.98 -6.29
CA PHE A 420 29.88 -30.41 -6.63
C PHE A 420 30.87 -30.74 -7.75
N GLY A 421 31.26 -32.02 -7.86
CA GLY A 421 32.05 -32.50 -9.00
C GLY A 421 31.25 -32.46 -10.30
N HIS A 422 29.94 -32.73 -10.22
CA HIS A 422 28.99 -32.58 -11.33
C HIS A 422 27.72 -31.90 -10.83
N ASN A 423 27.14 -31.01 -11.64
CA ASN A 423 25.97 -30.22 -11.21
C ASN A 423 24.75 -31.09 -10.82
N ASP A 424 24.54 -32.22 -11.49
CA ASP A 424 23.41 -33.12 -11.22
C ASP A 424 23.54 -33.89 -9.91
N GLN A 425 24.73 -33.88 -9.27
CA GLN A 425 24.88 -34.40 -7.91
C GLN A 425 23.99 -33.64 -6.91
N ILE A 426 23.50 -32.45 -7.26
CA ILE A 426 22.53 -31.73 -6.43
C ILE A 426 21.25 -32.55 -6.19
N TYR A 427 20.77 -33.30 -7.19
CA TYR A 427 19.59 -34.15 -7.05
C TYR A 427 19.86 -35.33 -6.14
N VAL A 428 21.05 -35.93 -6.29
CA VAL A 428 21.52 -36.98 -5.38
C VAL A 428 21.65 -36.43 -3.96
N LYS A 429 22.18 -35.22 -3.76
CA LYS A 429 22.32 -34.59 -2.42
C LYS A 429 20.99 -34.13 -1.82
N LEU A 430 19.97 -33.89 -2.64
CA LEU A 430 18.61 -33.63 -2.17
C LEU A 430 17.91 -34.92 -1.72
N ASP A 431 18.20 -36.05 -2.39
CA ASP A 431 17.60 -37.36 -2.11
C ASP A 431 18.34 -38.16 -1.02
N GLU A 432 19.68 -38.08 -1.01
CA GLU A 432 20.52 -38.42 0.13
C GLU A 432 20.00 -37.57 1.28
N ARG A 433 19.03 -38.13 2.01
CA ARG A 433 18.67 -37.69 3.35
C ARG A 433 20.01 -37.43 3.98
N ALA A 434 20.27 -36.19 4.37
CA ALA A 434 21.52 -35.89 5.04
C ALA A 434 21.46 -36.53 6.45
N GLU A 435 21.26 -37.86 6.54
CA GLU A 435 21.45 -38.69 7.71
C GLU A 435 22.87 -38.49 8.23
N GLU A 436 23.81 -38.14 7.35
CA GLU A 436 25.16 -37.72 7.72
C GLU A 436 25.26 -36.30 8.31
N LYS A 437 24.27 -35.41 8.12
CA LYS A 437 24.31 -34.04 8.68
C LYS A 437 23.15 -33.81 9.67
N PRO A 438 23.45 -33.50 10.94
CA PRO A 438 22.41 -33.12 11.88
C PRO A 438 21.64 -31.91 11.33
N PRO A 439 20.32 -31.83 11.59
CA PRO A 439 19.53 -30.66 11.22
C PRO A 439 20.12 -29.40 11.88
N ARG A 440 20.09 -28.28 11.17
CA ARG A 440 20.46 -26.98 11.75
C ARG A 440 19.56 -26.65 12.94
N THR A 441 20.10 -25.96 13.93
CA THR A 441 19.32 -25.54 15.10
C THR A 441 18.24 -24.54 14.69
N ILE A 442 17.30 -24.28 15.60
CA ILE A 442 16.30 -23.23 15.35
C ILE A 442 16.95 -21.85 15.42
N GLU A 443 17.94 -21.64 16.29
CA GLU A 443 18.67 -20.39 16.46
C GLU A 443 19.46 -20.01 15.20
N GLU A 444 20.21 -20.95 14.61
CA GLU A 444 20.96 -20.72 13.36
C GLU A 444 20.03 -20.29 12.21
N ARG A 445 18.84 -20.87 12.15
CA ARG A 445 17.83 -20.56 11.14
C ARG A 445 17.14 -19.22 11.37
N ILE A 446 16.90 -18.84 12.62
CA ILE A 446 16.37 -17.52 12.96
C ILE A 446 17.38 -16.42 12.62
N GLU A 447 18.66 -16.62 12.95
CA GLU A 447 19.71 -15.66 12.61
C GLU A 447 19.84 -15.47 11.09
N GLU A 448 19.84 -16.57 10.33
CA GLU A 448 19.85 -16.52 8.87
C GLU A 448 18.62 -15.77 8.32
N ALA A 449 17.42 -16.02 8.85
CA ALA A 449 16.22 -15.30 8.45
C ALA A 449 16.31 -13.80 8.75
N GLN A 450 16.87 -13.41 9.90
CA GLN A 450 17.06 -12.00 10.27
C GLN A 450 18.04 -11.29 9.32
N ILE A 451 19.12 -11.95 8.89
CA ILE A 451 20.03 -11.41 7.89
C ILE A 451 19.25 -11.14 6.60
N TYR A 452 18.46 -12.10 6.14
CA TYR A 452 17.68 -11.97 4.89
C TYR A 452 16.64 -10.84 4.97
N ARG A 453 15.96 -10.67 6.11
CA ARG A 453 15.00 -9.56 6.30
C ARG A 453 15.67 -8.19 6.18
N LYS A 454 16.88 -8.02 6.73
CA LYS A 454 17.66 -6.77 6.59
C LYS A 454 18.01 -6.45 5.13
N PHE A 455 18.37 -7.45 4.34
CA PHE A 455 18.65 -7.22 2.92
C PHE A 455 17.39 -6.97 2.09
N LEU A 456 16.24 -7.54 2.47
CA LEU A 456 14.97 -7.29 1.79
C LEU A 456 14.53 -5.83 1.95
N THR A 457 14.76 -5.22 3.11
CA THR A 457 14.47 -3.79 3.31
C THR A 457 15.34 -2.87 2.44
N ASP A 458 16.50 -3.35 1.99
CA ASP A 458 17.42 -2.61 1.11
C ASP A 458 17.17 -2.86 -0.39
N ILE A 459 16.39 -3.90 -0.74
CA ILE A 459 16.06 -4.26 -2.13
C ILE A 459 14.67 -3.74 -2.54
N SER A 460 13.76 -3.56 -1.58
CA SER A 460 12.41 -2.99 -1.78
C SER A 460 12.38 -1.47 -1.65
#